data_AF-A0A2N2Y891-F1
#
_entry.id   AF-A0A2N2Y891-F1
#
_cell.length_a   1.000
_cell.length_b   1.000
_cell.length_c   1.000
_cell.angle_alpha   90.00
_cell.angle_beta   90.00
_cell.angle_gamma   90.00
#
_symmetry.space_group_name_H-M   'P 1'
#
loop_
_entity.id
_entity.type
_entity.pdbx_description
1 polymer ?
#
loop_
_entity_poly.entity_id
_entity_poly.type
_entity_poly.pdbx_seq_one_letter_code
_entity_poly.pdbx_strand_id
1 'polypeptide(L)'
;MLAASATAQQFLVEGEVFSDPGEDVESVQVFNLSTSKGTLTNKEGKFTLAVSLSDTLFVSALQFQKITVVITLEHYVSKKIKVALKSTTNELDAILIKRHSLTGNLEKDAKSIKTAPQISALSLGIIDKEIIPLTQSERRLYTATTGGGTVPFDPIINAITGRTKMLKMHIELDKDKSRIERLLETFNESKFTQELNIEADFVYDFLFFCEAHPSYLDIIKKDKISIVQFLKSRAQEYHKLKSDEK
;
A
#
# COMPACT_ATOMS: atom_id res chain seq x y z
N MET A 1 -61.79 8.77 20.93
CA MET A 1 -61.92 9.82 19.88
C MET A 1 -62.08 9.13 18.55
N LEU A 2 -63.25 9.27 17.93
CA LEU A 2 -63.50 8.81 16.56
C LEU A 2 -62.74 9.73 15.60
N ALA A 3 -61.76 9.19 14.88
CA ALA A 3 -61.13 9.90 13.76
C ALA A 3 -62.13 9.92 12.60
N ALA A 4 -62.77 11.07 12.39
CA ALA A 4 -63.52 11.33 11.17
C ALA A 4 -62.53 11.35 10.01
N SER A 5 -62.52 10.30 9.19
CA SER A 5 -61.78 10.29 7.94
C SER A 5 -62.57 11.17 6.96
N ALA A 6 -62.10 12.40 6.77
CA ALA A 6 -62.64 13.28 5.74
C ALA A 6 -62.28 12.68 4.38
N THR A 7 -63.24 11.99 3.75
CA THR A 7 -63.12 11.56 2.36
C THR A 7 -63.16 12.79 1.46
N ALA A 8 -61.99 13.31 1.09
CA ALA A 8 -61.86 14.24 -0.01
C ALA A 8 -62.31 13.54 -1.31
N GLN A 9 -63.08 14.24 -2.15
CA GLN A 9 -63.55 13.70 -3.43
C GLN A 9 -62.35 13.37 -4.32
N GLN A 10 -62.11 12.08 -4.54
CA GLN A 10 -61.06 11.61 -5.46
C GLN A 10 -61.56 11.74 -6.90
N PHE A 11 -60.67 12.20 -7.78
CA PHE A 11 -60.89 12.25 -9.22
C PHE A 11 -59.71 11.61 -9.94
N LEU A 12 -59.96 11.08 -11.13
CA LEU A 12 -58.92 10.49 -11.97
C LEU A 12 -58.25 11.60 -12.77
N VAL A 13 -56.93 11.70 -12.67
CA VAL A 13 -56.12 12.65 -13.41
C VAL A 13 -55.30 11.93 -14.47
N GLU A 14 -55.27 12.52 -15.67
CA GLU A 14 -54.42 12.09 -16.78
C GLU A 14 -53.14 12.92 -16.76
N GLY A 15 -52.01 12.28 -16.57
CA GLY A 15 -50.72 12.93 -16.51
C GLY A 15 -49.80 12.52 -17.65
N GLU A 16 -48.93 13.43 -18.04
CA GLU A 16 -47.90 13.20 -19.06
C GLU A 16 -46.55 13.68 -18.53
N VAL A 17 -45.54 12.83 -18.66
CA VAL A 17 -44.17 13.06 -18.22
C VAL A 17 -43.29 13.29 -19.44
N PHE A 18 -42.51 14.36 -19.43
CA PHE A 18 -41.61 14.74 -20.53
C PHE A 18 -40.17 14.88 -20.03
N SER A 19 -39.21 14.57 -20.89
CA SER A 19 -37.77 14.70 -20.68
C SER A 19 -37.12 15.42 -21.87
N ASP A 20 -35.81 15.67 -21.77
CA ASP A 20 -35.02 16.14 -22.91
C ASP A 20 -34.99 15.10 -24.05
N PRO A 21 -34.84 15.53 -25.32
CA PRO A 21 -34.86 14.63 -26.47
C PRO A 21 -33.85 13.48 -26.36
N GLY A 22 -34.31 12.24 -26.48
CA GLY A 22 -33.48 11.03 -26.43
C GLY A 22 -33.48 10.28 -25.10
N GLU A 23 -34.13 10.82 -24.07
CA GLU A 23 -34.30 10.16 -22.76
C GLU A 23 -35.62 9.40 -22.68
N ASP A 24 -35.58 8.13 -22.26
CA ASP A 24 -36.77 7.29 -22.13
C ASP A 24 -37.58 7.66 -20.88
N VAL A 25 -38.90 7.84 -21.04
CA VAL A 25 -39.86 8.19 -19.97
C VAL A 25 -40.82 7.04 -19.66
N GLU A 26 -40.54 5.84 -20.16
CA GLU A 26 -41.25 4.61 -19.79
C GLU A 26 -40.96 4.21 -18.33
N SER A 27 -41.96 3.64 -17.64
CA SER A 27 -41.79 3.07 -16.30
C SER A 27 -41.33 4.04 -15.20
N VAL A 28 -41.60 5.34 -15.35
CA VAL A 28 -41.41 6.33 -14.29
C VAL A 28 -42.45 6.12 -13.20
N GLN A 29 -42.02 6.08 -11.94
CA GLN A 29 -42.90 5.91 -10.80
C GLN A 29 -43.59 7.23 -10.45
N VAL A 30 -44.92 7.22 -10.42
CA VAL A 30 -45.75 8.32 -9.94
C VAL A 30 -46.49 7.85 -8.69
N PHE A 31 -46.24 8.49 -7.56
CA PHE A 31 -46.73 8.07 -6.26
C PHE A 31 -47.43 9.22 -5.53
N ASN A 32 -48.67 9.03 -5.10
CA ASN A 32 -49.37 9.99 -4.27
C ASN A 32 -48.98 9.77 -2.79
N LEU A 33 -48.26 10.74 -2.21
CA LEU A 33 -47.78 10.66 -0.82
C LEU A 33 -48.93 10.70 0.19
N SER A 34 -50.04 11.37 -0.13
CA SER A 34 -51.20 11.48 0.77
C SER A 34 -51.98 10.17 0.88
N THR A 35 -52.15 9.46 -0.23
CA THR A 35 -52.99 8.25 -0.31
C THR A 35 -52.20 6.95 -0.38
N SER A 36 -50.86 7.04 -0.49
CA SER A 36 -49.94 5.91 -0.67
C SER A 36 -50.24 5.03 -1.90
N LYS A 37 -50.93 5.59 -2.90
CA LYS A 37 -51.23 4.90 -4.17
C LYS A 37 -50.27 5.39 -5.25
N GLY A 38 -49.82 4.48 -6.11
CA GLY A 38 -48.92 4.82 -7.22
C GLY A 38 -49.27 4.10 -8.50
N THR A 39 -48.69 4.59 -9.60
CA THR A 39 -48.79 4.04 -10.95
C THR A 39 -47.45 4.21 -11.67
N LEU A 40 -47.31 3.58 -12.83
CA LEU A 40 -46.16 3.70 -13.71
C LEU A 40 -46.57 4.38 -15.02
N THR A 41 -45.66 5.14 -15.62
CA THR A 41 -45.87 5.70 -16.96
C THR A 41 -45.73 4.62 -18.04
N ASN A 42 -46.47 4.77 -19.14
CA ASN A 42 -46.31 3.95 -20.34
C ASN A 42 -45.16 4.46 -21.24
N LYS A 43 -44.96 3.82 -22.40
CA LYS A 43 -43.97 4.21 -23.43
C LYS A 43 -44.06 5.64 -23.93
N GLU A 44 -45.24 6.25 -23.83
CA GLU A 44 -45.48 7.64 -24.24
C GLU A 44 -45.38 8.61 -23.05
N GLY A 45 -44.94 8.15 -21.87
CA GLY A 45 -44.84 8.98 -20.66
C GLY A 45 -46.19 9.29 -20.00
N LYS A 46 -47.29 8.65 -20.43
CA LYS A 46 -48.64 8.90 -19.92
C LYS A 46 -48.97 8.01 -18.72
N PHE A 47 -49.72 8.56 -17.77
CA PHE A 47 -50.20 7.84 -16.60
C PHE A 47 -51.59 8.31 -16.18
N THR A 48 -52.29 7.46 -15.42
CA THR A 48 -53.57 7.78 -14.79
C THR A 48 -53.54 7.42 -13.32
N LEU A 49 -53.94 8.35 -12.45
CA LEU A 49 -53.95 8.14 -11.00
C LEU A 49 -55.16 8.84 -10.36
N ALA A 50 -55.73 8.22 -9.31
CA ALA A 50 -56.78 8.85 -8.51
C ALA A 50 -56.14 9.79 -7.46
N VAL A 51 -56.52 11.07 -7.47
CA VAL A 51 -55.95 12.12 -6.62
C VAL A 51 -57.06 13.01 -6.05
N SER A 52 -56.76 13.72 -4.97
CA SER A 52 -57.63 14.73 -4.37
C SER A 52 -56.99 16.12 -4.46
N LEU A 53 -57.80 17.17 -4.25
CA LEU A 53 -57.26 18.53 -4.17
C LEU A 53 -56.24 18.63 -3.03
N SER A 54 -55.12 19.31 -3.27
CA SER A 54 -54.01 19.47 -2.31
C SER A 54 -53.22 18.20 -2.02
N ASP A 55 -53.44 17.11 -2.76
CA ASP A 55 -52.56 15.94 -2.69
C ASP A 55 -51.17 16.25 -3.26
N THR A 56 -50.18 15.51 -2.77
CA THR A 56 -48.80 15.63 -3.23
C THR A 56 -48.40 14.40 -4.04
N LEU A 57 -48.07 14.61 -5.30
CA LEU A 57 -47.51 13.60 -6.19
C LEU A 57 -45.99 13.64 -6.14
N PHE A 58 -45.38 12.49 -5.98
CA PHE A 58 -43.95 12.26 -6.03
C PHE A 58 -43.62 11.46 -7.28
N VAL A 59 -42.77 12.02 -8.13
CA VAL A 59 -42.35 11.42 -9.39
C VAL A 59 -40.87 11.07 -9.29
N SER A 60 -40.54 9.81 -9.51
CA SER A 60 -39.16 9.32 -9.39
C SER A 60 -38.84 8.19 -10.36
N ALA A 61 -37.61 8.23 -10.88
CA ALA A 61 -37.02 7.18 -11.68
C ALA A 61 -35.49 7.19 -11.49
N LEU A 62 -34.81 6.10 -11.84
CA LEU A 62 -33.38 5.95 -11.58
C LEU A 62 -32.54 7.01 -12.31
N GLN A 63 -32.91 7.32 -13.55
CA GLN A 63 -32.18 8.23 -14.43
C GLN A 63 -32.57 9.71 -14.27
N PHE A 64 -33.59 10.03 -13.48
CA PHE A 64 -34.13 11.39 -13.37
C PHE A 64 -34.09 11.94 -11.94
N GLN A 65 -34.09 13.27 -11.82
CA GLN A 65 -34.18 13.94 -10.54
C GLN A 65 -35.58 13.75 -9.97
N LYS A 66 -35.65 13.52 -8.65
CA LYS A 66 -36.91 13.35 -7.94
C LYS A 66 -37.64 14.68 -7.87
N ILE A 67 -38.90 14.71 -8.30
CA ILE A 67 -39.73 15.93 -8.31
C ILE A 67 -41.03 15.68 -7.57
N THR A 68 -41.50 16.71 -6.87
CA THR A 68 -42.76 16.70 -6.14
C THR A 68 -43.70 17.73 -6.73
N VAL A 69 -44.94 17.34 -7.03
CA VAL A 69 -45.98 18.19 -7.64
C VAL A 69 -47.21 18.19 -6.75
N VAL A 70 -47.70 19.38 -6.37
CA VAL A 70 -48.93 19.53 -5.57
C VAL A 70 -50.13 19.71 -6.50
N ILE A 71 -51.23 19.02 -6.21
CA ILE A 71 -52.48 19.12 -6.98
C ILE A 71 -53.19 20.45 -6.68
N THR A 72 -53.27 21.33 -7.67
CA THR A 72 -53.95 22.62 -7.61
C THR A 72 -55.38 22.53 -8.17
N LEU A 73 -56.17 23.59 -7.98
CA LEU A 73 -57.52 23.70 -8.56
C LEU A 73 -57.49 23.63 -10.09
N GLU A 74 -56.43 24.10 -10.75
CA GLU A 74 -56.29 24.02 -12.21
C GLU A 74 -56.20 22.57 -12.69
N HIS A 75 -55.48 21.72 -11.96
CA HIS A 75 -55.40 20.28 -12.24
C HIS A 75 -56.74 19.57 -11.99
N TYR A 76 -57.53 20.04 -11.01
CA TYR A 76 -58.88 19.54 -10.76
C TYR A 76 -59.83 19.84 -11.91
N VAL A 77 -59.79 21.07 -12.45
CA VAL A 77 -60.66 21.50 -13.55
C VAL A 77 -60.23 20.89 -14.88
N SER A 78 -58.94 20.94 -15.20
CA SER A 78 -58.42 20.45 -16.49
C SER A 78 -58.30 18.92 -16.55
N LYS A 79 -58.25 18.25 -15.39
CA LYS A 79 -57.94 16.82 -15.23
C LYS A 79 -56.64 16.38 -15.90
N LYS A 80 -55.74 17.33 -16.17
CA LYS A 80 -54.48 17.11 -16.88
C LYS A 80 -53.30 17.61 -16.06
N ILE A 81 -52.20 16.86 -16.09
CA ILE A 81 -50.94 17.23 -15.45
C ILE A 81 -49.80 17.02 -16.43
N LYS A 82 -48.85 17.96 -16.46
CA LYS A 82 -47.60 17.81 -17.20
C LYS A 82 -46.44 17.95 -16.25
N VAL A 83 -45.50 17.00 -16.31
CA VAL A 83 -44.31 16.98 -15.45
C VAL A 83 -43.06 16.90 -16.32
N ALA A 84 -42.16 17.88 -16.19
CA ALA A 84 -40.87 17.86 -16.85
C ALA A 84 -39.83 17.24 -15.92
N LEU A 85 -39.17 16.17 -16.36
CA LEU A 85 -38.08 15.52 -15.64
C LEU A 85 -36.73 15.99 -16.17
N LYS A 86 -35.77 16.13 -15.25
CA LYS A 86 -34.39 16.46 -15.55
C LYS A 86 -33.50 15.24 -15.28
N SER A 87 -32.59 14.92 -16.19
CA SER A 87 -31.65 13.80 -16.01
C SER A 87 -30.77 14.01 -14.76
N THR A 88 -30.55 12.93 -13.99
CA THR A 88 -29.67 12.94 -12.82
C THR A 88 -28.26 12.58 -13.28
N THR A 89 -27.37 13.57 -13.37
CA THR A 89 -25.94 13.32 -13.45
C THR A 89 -25.43 12.91 -12.07
N ASN A 90 -25.21 11.60 -11.85
CA ASN A 90 -24.55 11.12 -10.64
C ASN A 90 -23.05 11.41 -10.75
N GLU A 91 -22.62 12.58 -10.29
CA GLU A 91 -21.20 12.80 -10.02
C GLU A 91 -20.84 12.07 -8.72
N LEU A 92 -19.94 11.09 -8.83
CA LEU A 92 -19.42 10.39 -7.65
C LEU A 92 -18.44 11.32 -6.93
N ASP A 93 -18.68 11.56 -5.64
CA ASP A 93 -17.69 12.23 -4.79
C ASP A 93 -16.39 11.41 -4.79
N ALA A 94 -15.30 12.04 -5.21
CA ALA A 94 -13.99 11.41 -5.22
C ALA A 94 -13.50 11.19 -3.78
N ILE A 95 -13.66 9.97 -3.28
CA ILE A 95 -13.06 9.54 -2.01
C ILE A 95 -11.56 9.29 -2.23
N LEU A 96 -10.72 10.22 -1.80
CA LEU A 96 -9.27 10.04 -1.73
C LEU A 96 -8.92 9.07 -0.59
N ILE A 97 -8.94 7.77 -0.88
CA ILE A 97 -8.48 6.74 0.05
C ILE A 97 -6.95 6.80 0.11
N LYS A 98 -6.40 7.63 1.01
CA LYS A 98 -4.99 7.55 1.37
C LYS A 98 -4.78 6.28 2.18
N ARG A 99 -4.27 5.22 1.56
CA ARG A 99 -3.95 3.94 2.23
C ARG A 99 -2.99 4.14 3.41
N HIS A 100 -2.21 5.22 3.39
CA HIS A 100 -1.23 5.55 4.43
C HIS A 100 -1.13 7.09 4.57
N SER A 101 -1.06 7.59 5.80
CA SER A 101 -0.71 8.99 6.11
C SER A 101 0.81 9.16 6.04
N LEU A 102 1.37 8.99 4.85
CA LEU A 102 2.79 9.29 4.63
C LEU A 102 2.99 10.79 4.78
N THR A 103 3.90 11.17 5.67
CA THR A 103 4.25 12.57 5.90
C THR A 103 5.11 13.14 4.78
N GLY A 104 5.61 12.28 3.88
CA GLY A 104 6.57 12.65 2.84
C GLY A 104 8.00 12.74 3.35
N ASN A 105 8.21 12.55 4.66
CA ASN A 105 9.51 12.42 5.27
C ASN A 105 9.79 10.95 5.54
N LEU A 106 10.70 10.38 4.76
CA LEU A 106 11.00 8.94 4.79
C LEU A 106 11.51 8.46 6.16
N GLU A 107 12.26 9.27 6.90
CA GLU A 107 12.75 8.91 8.23
C GLU A 107 11.62 8.79 9.26
N LYS A 108 10.62 9.68 9.18
CA LYS A 108 9.43 9.63 10.04
C LYS A 108 8.52 8.47 9.64
N ASP A 109 8.32 8.30 8.35
CA ASP A 109 7.43 7.27 7.81
C ASP A 109 7.99 5.86 8.06
N ALA A 110 9.31 5.65 7.96
CA ALA A 110 9.95 4.38 8.27
C ALA A 110 9.74 3.94 9.73
N LYS A 111 9.72 4.90 10.67
CA LYS A 111 9.49 4.62 12.10
C LYS A 111 8.03 4.27 12.41
N SER A 112 7.07 4.66 11.56
CA SER A 112 5.66 4.35 11.80
C SER A 112 5.24 2.97 11.27
N ILE A 113 6.15 2.24 10.62
CA ILE A 113 5.88 0.90 10.09
C ILE A 113 5.89 -0.10 11.24
N LYS A 114 4.73 -0.73 11.50
CA LYS A 114 4.63 -1.84 12.46
C LYS A 114 5.29 -3.08 11.87
N THR A 115 6.49 -3.42 12.33
CA THR A 115 7.15 -4.69 11.99
C THR A 115 6.79 -5.77 13.01
N ALA A 116 6.57 -7.00 12.55
CA ALA A 116 6.41 -8.13 13.45
C ALA A 116 7.74 -8.39 14.21
N PRO A 117 7.68 -8.72 15.52
CA PRO A 117 8.87 -9.10 16.26
C PRO A 117 9.46 -10.39 15.70
N GLN A 118 10.79 -10.45 15.60
CA GLN A 118 11.50 -11.67 15.22
C GLN A 118 11.39 -12.68 16.38
N ILE A 119 10.76 -13.83 16.14
CA ILE A 119 10.59 -14.89 17.14
C ILE A 119 11.84 -15.77 17.11
N SER A 120 12.55 -15.88 18.23
CA SER A 120 13.72 -16.75 18.43
C SER A 120 13.57 -17.60 19.71
N ALA A 121 14.38 -18.65 19.84
CA ALA A 121 14.41 -19.47 21.06
C ALA A 121 14.78 -18.64 22.31
N LEU A 122 15.61 -17.61 22.15
CA LEU A 122 15.93 -16.64 23.19
C LEU A 122 14.71 -15.78 23.54
N SER A 123 13.97 -15.26 22.55
CA SER A 123 12.78 -14.44 22.81
C SER A 123 11.63 -15.25 23.43
N LEU A 124 11.66 -16.57 23.28
CA LEU A 124 10.71 -17.51 23.88
C LEU A 124 11.15 -18.04 25.26
N GLY A 125 12.33 -17.66 25.76
CA GLY A 125 12.85 -18.10 27.06
C GLY A 125 13.27 -19.58 27.10
N ILE A 126 13.52 -20.20 25.94
CA ILE A 126 13.97 -21.60 25.84
C ILE A 126 15.45 -21.73 26.20
N ILE A 127 16.24 -20.67 25.98
CA ILE A 127 17.67 -20.60 26.26
C ILE A 127 17.99 -19.31 27.02
N ASP A 128 18.91 -19.39 27.98
CA ASP A 128 19.32 -18.21 28.78
C ASP A 128 20.26 -17.27 28.03
N LYS A 129 20.97 -17.79 27.02
CA LYS A 129 21.95 -17.04 26.22
C LYS A 129 21.94 -17.51 24.78
N GLU A 130 22.14 -16.57 23.86
CA GLU A 130 22.35 -16.86 22.45
C GLU A 130 23.60 -17.72 22.24
N ILE A 131 23.43 -18.88 21.63
CA ILE A 131 24.53 -19.78 21.27
C ILE A 131 24.95 -19.44 19.84
N ILE A 132 26.09 -18.79 19.71
CA ILE A 132 26.69 -18.47 18.41
C ILE A 132 27.64 -19.62 18.03
N PRO A 133 27.32 -20.46 17.03
CA PRO A 133 28.21 -21.55 16.65
C PRO A 133 29.51 -20.99 16.04
N LEU A 134 30.65 -21.47 16.51
CA LEU A 134 31.96 -21.11 15.93
C LEU A 134 32.04 -21.58 14.47
N THR A 135 32.60 -20.73 13.61
CA THR A 135 32.94 -21.07 12.22
C THR A 135 34.01 -22.16 12.16
N GLN A 136 34.19 -22.83 11.02
CA GLN A 136 35.21 -23.87 10.87
C GLN A 136 36.63 -23.34 11.18
N SER A 137 36.94 -22.13 10.72
CA SER A 137 38.22 -21.46 10.94
C SER A 137 38.44 -21.11 12.41
N GLU A 138 37.42 -20.61 13.10
CA GLU A 138 37.48 -20.32 14.54
C GLU A 138 37.63 -21.59 15.39
N ARG A 139 36.94 -22.69 15.03
CA ARG A 139 37.13 -24.00 15.67
C ARG A 139 38.57 -24.48 15.52
N ARG A 140 39.16 -24.34 14.33
CA ARG A 140 40.56 -24.71 14.06
C ARG A 140 41.54 -23.86 14.85
N LEU A 141 41.30 -22.55 14.98
CA LEU A 141 42.11 -21.68 15.83
C LEU A 141 42.01 -22.09 17.30
N TYR A 142 40.79 -22.35 17.79
CA TYR A 142 40.56 -22.81 19.16
C TYR A 142 41.31 -24.11 19.47
N THR A 143 41.25 -25.10 18.59
CA THR A 143 42.04 -26.34 18.74
C THR A 143 43.55 -26.05 18.73
N ALA A 144 44.02 -25.16 17.85
CA ALA A 144 45.43 -24.80 17.76
C ALA A 144 45.96 -24.02 18.98
N THR A 145 45.10 -23.27 19.68
CA THR A 145 45.46 -22.53 20.90
C THR A 145 45.26 -23.32 22.19
N THR A 146 44.27 -24.20 22.24
CA THR A 146 43.85 -24.90 23.47
C THR A 146 44.34 -26.36 23.51
N GLY A 147 44.91 -26.87 22.41
CA GLY A 147 45.67 -28.12 22.41
C GLY A 147 44.83 -29.39 22.54
N GLY A 148 43.62 -29.41 21.95
CA GLY A 148 42.89 -30.65 21.70
C GLY A 148 42.77 -31.62 22.89
N GLY A 149 42.53 -31.12 24.10
CA GLY A 149 41.96 -31.90 25.21
C GLY A 149 42.88 -32.81 26.03
N THR A 150 44.14 -33.11 25.68
CA THR A 150 44.95 -33.99 26.55
C THR A 150 46.44 -33.67 26.70
N VAL A 151 47.09 -32.85 25.85
CA VAL A 151 48.51 -32.46 26.07
C VAL A 151 48.86 -31.10 25.42
N PRO A 152 49.46 -30.12 26.14
CA PRO A 152 49.66 -28.76 25.63
C PRO A 152 50.99 -28.57 24.90
N PHE A 153 51.33 -29.45 23.94
CA PHE A 153 52.53 -29.26 23.09
C PHE A 153 52.23 -28.44 21.83
N ASP A 154 50.97 -28.40 21.40
CA ASP A 154 50.51 -27.66 20.21
C ASP A 154 50.80 -26.15 20.26
N PRO A 155 50.60 -25.40 21.37
CA PRO A 155 50.83 -23.95 21.38
C PRO A 155 52.28 -23.55 21.11
N ILE A 156 53.25 -24.34 21.58
CA ILE A 156 54.68 -24.11 21.40
C ILE A 156 55.09 -24.42 19.96
N ILE A 157 54.64 -25.56 19.41
CA ILE A 157 54.89 -25.95 18.02
C ILE A 157 54.19 -24.99 17.04
N ASN A 158 52.99 -24.50 17.37
CA ASN A 158 52.22 -23.55 16.56
C ASN A 158 52.79 -22.13 16.58
N ALA A 159 53.45 -21.72 17.68
CA ALA A 159 54.18 -20.46 17.77
C ALA A 159 55.43 -20.47 16.87
N ILE A 160 56.11 -21.61 16.76
CA ILE A 160 57.32 -21.80 15.92
C ILE A 160 56.95 -21.91 14.42
N THR A 161 55.87 -22.62 14.09
CA THR A 161 55.47 -22.89 12.69
C THR A 161 54.64 -21.79 12.05
N GLY A 162 54.19 -20.77 12.81
CA GLY A 162 53.35 -19.69 12.29
C GLY A 162 51.90 -20.09 11.97
N ARG A 163 51.49 -21.33 12.27
CA ARG A 163 50.15 -21.86 12.00
C ARG A 163 49.05 -21.03 12.66
N THR A 164 49.28 -20.54 13.89
CA THR A 164 48.33 -19.66 14.59
C THR A 164 48.15 -18.32 13.88
N LYS A 165 49.22 -17.76 13.30
CA LYS A 165 49.16 -16.51 12.53
C LYS A 165 48.36 -16.70 11.24
N MET A 166 48.58 -17.81 10.53
CA MET A 166 47.82 -18.19 9.33
C MET A 166 46.33 -18.41 9.63
N LEU A 167 46.00 -19.11 10.72
CA LEU A 167 44.60 -19.35 11.11
C LEU A 167 43.88 -18.06 11.49
N LYS A 168 44.55 -17.11 12.16
CA LYS A 168 43.99 -15.77 12.43
C LYS A 168 43.71 -15.01 11.14
N MET A 169 44.64 -15.05 10.18
CA MET A 169 44.46 -14.42 8.86
C MET A 169 43.28 -15.02 8.09
N HIS A 170 43.11 -16.35 8.11
CA HIS A 170 41.92 -16.98 7.51
C HIS A 170 40.61 -16.54 8.16
N ILE A 171 40.57 -16.41 9.50
CA ILE A 171 39.37 -15.91 10.18
C ILE A 171 39.04 -14.46 9.78
N GLU A 172 40.06 -13.63 9.58
CA GLU A 172 39.88 -12.25 9.14
C GLU A 172 39.33 -12.19 7.70
N LEU A 173 39.91 -12.99 6.79
CA LEU A 173 39.42 -13.12 5.42
C LEU A 173 37.98 -13.67 5.36
N ASP A 174 37.64 -14.67 6.18
CA ASP A 174 36.28 -15.22 6.25
C ASP A 174 35.29 -14.16 6.76
N LYS A 175 35.71 -13.32 7.71
CA LYS A 175 34.89 -12.20 8.20
C LYS A 175 34.63 -11.17 7.12
N ASP A 176 35.65 -10.80 6.35
CA ASP A 176 35.51 -9.80 5.29
C ASP A 176 34.60 -10.33 4.17
N LYS A 177 34.78 -11.59 3.74
CA LYS A 177 33.87 -12.25 2.78
C LYS A 177 32.41 -12.28 3.26
N SER A 178 32.17 -12.69 4.50
CA SER A 178 30.80 -12.76 5.02
C SER A 178 30.12 -11.40 5.12
N ARG A 179 30.87 -10.30 5.33
CA ARG A 179 30.34 -8.93 5.26
C ARG A 179 29.91 -8.56 3.84
N ILE A 180 30.76 -8.86 2.85
CA ILE A 180 30.48 -8.62 1.44
C ILE A 180 29.25 -9.41 0.98
N GLU A 181 29.19 -10.69 1.31
CA GLU A 181 28.03 -11.55 0.99
C GLU A 181 26.74 -11.02 1.60
N ARG A 182 26.75 -10.62 2.87
CA ARG A 182 25.58 -10.03 3.54
C ARG A 182 25.11 -8.74 2.88
N LEU A 183 26.05 -7.95 2.35
CA LEU A 183 25.73 -6.71 1.63
C LEU A 183 25.08 -7.03 0.27
N LEU A 184 25.59 -8.03 -0.45
CA LEU A 184 25.04 -8.52 -1.71
C LEU A 184 23.64 -9.12 -1.53
N GLU A 185 23.39 -9.87 -0.45
CA GLU A 185 22.05 -10.36 -0.11
C GLU A 185 21.08 -9.20 0.18
N THR A 186 21.55 -8.14 0.83
CA THR A 186 20.70 -7.01 1.24
C THR A 186 20.30 -6.14 0.04
N PHE A 187 21.22 -5.91 -0.90
CA PHE A 187 21.00 -4.97 -2.01
C PHE A 187 20.77 -5.64 -3.36
N ASN A 188 21.05 -6.93 -3.51
CA ASN A 188 21.07 -7.67 -4.78
C ASN A 188 22.13 -7.12 -5.75
N GLU A 189 22.90 -8.02 -6.37
CA GLU A 189 23.95 -7.68 -7.32
C GLU A 189 23.47 -6.80 -8.49
N SER A 190 22.22 -6.99 -8.92
CA SER A 190 21.58 -6.21 -9.99
C SER A 190 21.51 -4.70 -9.70
N LYS A 191 21.48 -4.27 -8.43
CA LYS A 191 21.49 -2.84 -8.10
C LYS A 191 22.85 -2.19 -8.32
N PHE A 192 23.94 -2.93 -8.12
CA PHE A 192 25.29 -2.42 -8.36
C PHE A 192 25.53 -2.20 -9.85
N THR A 193 25.05 -3.12 -10.68
CA THR A 193 25.13 -2.99 -12.14
C THR A 193 24.20 -1.91 -12.69
N GLN A 194 22.95 -1.86 -12.27
CA GLN A 194 21.95 -0.94 -12.84
C GLN A 194 22.00 0.48 -12.26
N GLU A 195 22.18 0.63 -10.94
CA GLU A 195 22.13 1.95 -10.30
C GLU A 195 23.51 2.61 -10.15
N LEU A 196 24.56 1.81 -9.95
CA LEU A 196 25.92 2.31 -9.73
C LEU A 196 26.81 2.18 -10.98
N ASN A 197 26.27 1.59 -12.06
CA ASN A 197 26.97 1.35 -13.32
C ASN A 197 28.29 0.57 -13.14
N ILE A 198 28.34 -0.36 -12.17
CA ILE A 198 29.48 -1.24 -11.92
C ILE A 198 29.26 -2.53 -12.69
N GLU A 199 30.11 -2.83 -13.68
CA GLU A 199 30.09 -4.12 -14.40
C GLU A 199 30.10 -5.32 -13.44
N ALA A 200 29.35 -6.38 -13.76
CA ALA A 200 29.15 -7.54 -12.86
C ALA A 200 30.48 -8.15 -12.37
N ASP A 201 31.43 -8.31 -13.28
CA ASP A 201 32.76 -8.86 -12.99
C ASP A 201 33.56 -8.01 -11.98
N PHE A 202 33.22 -6.73 -11.82
CA PHE A 202 33.90 -5.78 -10.93
C PHE A 202 33.09 -5.46 -9.66
N VAL A 203 31.94 -6.11 -9.43
CA VAL A 203 31.13 -5.83 -8.23
C VAL A 203 31.91 -6.18 -6.96
N TYR A 204 32.58 -7.33 -6.92
CA TYR A 204 33.39 -7.72 -5.77
C TYR A 204 34.58 -6.77 -5.54
N ASP A 205 35.26 -6.36 -6.60
CA ASP A 205 36.38 -5.41 -6.53
C ASP A 205 35.93 -4.05 -5.98
N PHE A 206 34.77 -3.58 -6.43
CA PHE A 206 34.15 -2.36 -5.91
C PHE A 206 33.81 -2.47 -4.42
N LEU A 207 33.32 -3.63 -3.97
CA LEU A 207 33.01 -3.83 -2.55
C LEU A 207 34.26 -3.89 -1.68
N PHE A 208 35.34 -4.51 -2.15
CA PHE A 208 36.65 -4.45 -1.47
C PHE A 208 37.18 -3.02 -1.39
N PHE A 209 37.04 -2.24 -2.47
CA PHE A 209 37.39 -0.84 -2.48
C PHE A 209 36.60 -0.02 -1.44
N CYS A 210 35.31 -0.34 -1.26
CA CYS A 210 34.48 0.29 -0.25
C CYS A 210 34.91 -0.09 1.18
N GLU A 211 35.30 -1.33 1.41
CA GLU A 211 35.74 -1.82 2.73
C GLU A 211 37.04 -1.17 3.21
N ALA A 212 37.92 -0.77 2.29
CA ALA A 212 39.15 -0.05 2.60
C ALA A 212 38.92 1.34 3.23
N HIS A 213 37.71 1.91 3.11
CA HIS A 213 37.41 3.23 3.65
C HIS A 213 37.28 3.20 5.19
N PRO A 214 37.94 4.09 5.95
CA PRO A 214 37.92 4.06 7.42
C PRO A 214 36.51 4.08 8.05
N SER A 215 35.58 4.80 7.43
CA SER A 215 34.19 4.91 7.91
C SER A 215 33.28 3.73 7.49
N TYR A 216 33.76 2.77 6.71
CA TYR A 216 32.95 1.68 6.17
C TYR A 216 32.20 0.92 7.26
N LEU A 217 32.94 0.46 8.29
CA LEU A 217 32.39 -0.35 9.38
C LEU A 217 31.31 0.39 10.19
N ASP A 218 31.39 1.71 10.29
CA ASP A 218 30.40 2.52 11.01
C ASP A 218 29.15 2.74 10.16
N ILE A 219 29.30 2.84 8.86
CA ILE A 219 28.21 3.09 7.92
C ILE A 219 27.39 1.82 7.69
N ILE A 220 28.02 0.67 7.52
CA ILE A 220 27.31 -0.60 7.31
C ILE A 220 26.47 -1.06 8.51
N LYS A 221 26.71 -0.49 9.69
CA LYS A 221 25.92 -0.73 10.92
C LYS A 221 24.72 0.20 11.08
N LYS A 222 24.62 1.24 10.25
CA LYS A 222 23.51 2.21 10.27
C LYS A 222 22.31 1.66 9.47
N ASP A 223 21.39 2.55 9.12
CA ASP A 223 20.24 2.25 8.29
C ASP A 223 20.63 2.04 6.80
N LYS A 224 19.72 1.41 6.05
CA LYS A 224 19.94 1.08 4.64
C LYS A 224 20.18 2.31 3.75
N ILE A 225 19.63 3.48 4.11
CA ILE A 225 19.76 4.70 3.31
C ILE A 225 21.18 5.24 3.42
N SER A 226 21.70 5.30 4.64
CA SER A 226 23.11 5.65 4.90
C SER A 226 24.07 4.79 4.07
N ILE A 227 23.81 3.48 4.00
CA ILE A 227 24.61 2.55 3.20
C ILE A 227 24.52 2.87 1.71
N VAL A 228 23.32 3.08 1.17
CA VAL A 228 23.13 3.42 -0.25
C VAL A 228 23.81 4.74 -0.61
N GLN A 229 23.72 5.76 0.24
CA GLN A 229 24.39 7.04 0.02
C GLN A 229 25.91 6.89 -0.02
N PHE A 230 26.46 6.11 0.89
CA PHE A 230 27.89 5.80 0.91
C PHE A 230 28.32 5.04 -0.35
N LEU A 231 27.60 3.98 -0.74
CA LEU A 231 27.92 3.21 -1.95
C LEU A 231 27.86 4.09 -3.21
N LYS A 232 26.87 5.00 -3.31
CA LYS A 232 26.79 5.97 -4.41
C LYS A 232 27.99 6.92 -4.46
N SER A 233 28.41 7.45 -3.31
CA SER A 233 29.61 8.28 -3.22
C SER A 233 30.86 7.51 -3.65
N ARG A 234 31.02 6.26 -3.16
CA ARG A 234 32.18 5.43 -3.50
C ARG A 234 32.22 5.06 -4.97
N ALA A 235 31.08 4.77 -5.58
CA ALA A 235 30.99 4.39 -6.99
C ALA A 235 31.56 5.49 -7.90
N GLN A 236 31.26 6.77 -7.61
CA GLN A 236 31.80 7.89 -8.38
C GLN A 236 33.32 7.97 -8.32
N GLU A 237 33.90 7.70 -7.16
CA GLU A 237 35.36 7.71 -6.99
C GLU A 237 36.02 6.49 -7.62
N TYR A 238 35.38 5.32 -7.53
CA TYR A 238 35.84 4.09 -8.18
C TYR A 238 35.90 4.25 -9.71
N HIS A 239 34.88 4.88 -10.30
CA HIS A 239 34.84 5.18 -11.73
C HIS A 239 35.96 6.14 -12.17
N LYS A 240 36.31 7.13 -11.33
CA LYS A 240 37.43 8.06 -11.60
C LYS A 240 38.78 7.34 -11.57
N LEU A 241 38.99 6.48 -10.58
CA LEU A 241 40.23 5.70 -10.51
C LEU A 241 40.39 4.78 -11.73
N LYS A 242 39.31 4.12 -12.16
CA LYS A 242 39.33 3.25 -13.36
C LYS A 242 39.52 4.03 -14.67
N SER A 243 39.14 5.31 -14.72
CA SER A 243 39.41 6.18 -15.89
C SER A 243 40.84 6.69 -15.95
N ASP A 244 41.50 6.86 -14.80
CA ASP A 244 42.87 7.37 -14.71
C ASP A 244 43.93 6.27 -14.95
N GLU A 245 43.55 5.00 -14.85
CA GLU A 245 44.41 3.83 -15.15
C GLU A 245 44.43 3.40 -16.63
N LYS A 246 43.63 4.05 -17.50
CA LYS A 246 43.59 3.81 -18.96
C LYS A 246 44.38 4.85 -19.74
#